data_AF-A0A9E1Q181-F1
#
_entry.id   AF-A0A9E1Q181-F1
#
_cell.length_a   1.000
_cell.length_b   1.000
_cell.length_c   1.000
_cell.angle_alpha   90.00
_cell.angle_beta   90.00
_cell.angle_gamma   90.00
#
_symmetry.space_group_name_H-M   'P 1'
#
loop_
_entity.id
_entity.type
_entity.pdbx_description
1 polymer ?
#
loop_
_entity_poly.entity_id
_entity_poly.type
_entity_poly.pdbx_seq_one_letter_code
_entity_poly.pdbx_strand_id
1 'polypeptide(L)'
;GMGLPTTANYIVVSSLMAPVIVTLGAQAGLVVPLIAAHLFVFYFGILADDTPPVGLAAFAAAAISKGDPIRTGLQGFMYDIRTAILPFLFIFNTELLMIGIQGPLHLLGTIVAAVLAMLIFAAATQGYFVAKSRYWESFALLLIAFTLFRPGYWMDMLYAPTVDKPGTEILRVSEALPKGGMLTFRVSGVNVDGDDVDKLVTLPMGAPAKGADRVAALGMEVRVDGGKAIIDNVGFGSAAQKAGVDLDFEILKVRLKADRPAKQLFYIPGLALLGLVVMLQRRRRTAIQGA
;
A
#
# COMPACT_ATOMS: atom_id res chain seq x y z
N GLY A 1 32.52 -1.18 0.73
CA GLY A 1 33.13 -2.21 1.58
C GLY A 1 32.55 -2.26 2.98
N MET A 2 31.92 -1.20 3.47
CA MET A 2 31.01 -1.23 4.62
C MET A 2 29.66 -0.67 4.16
N GLY A 3 28.55 -1.20 4.67
CA GLY A 3 27.20 -0.74 4.36
C GLY A 3 27.06 0.76 4.56
N LEU A 4 26.27 1.40 3.70
CA LEU A 4 25.88 2.79 3.90
C LEU A 4 25.04 2.88 5.19
N PRO A 5 25.37 3.71 6.18
CA PRO A 5 24.57 3.82 7.40
C PRO A 5 23.11 4.12 7.08
N THR A 6 22.17 3.58 7.88
CA THR A 6 20.74 3.63 7.59
C THR A 6 20.23 5.04 7.25
N THR A 7 20.74 6.06 7.94
CA THR A 7 20.41 7.46 7.66
C THR A 7 20.82 7.88 6.25
N ALA A 8 22.07 7.60 5.85
CA ALA A 8 22.55 7.95 4.52
C ALA A 8 21.87 7.13 3.43
N ASN A 9 21.58 5.85 3.70
CA ASN A 9 20.80 4.99 2.81
C ASN A 9 19.39 5.54 2.58
N TYR A 10 18.70 5.89 3.66
CA TYR A 10 17.37 6.48 3.58
C TYR A 10 17.37 7.78 2.77
N ILE A 11 18.32 8.69 2.99
CA ILE A 11 18.38 9.96 2.23
C ILE A 11 18.50 9.69 0.73
N VAL A 12 19.44 8.83 0.33
CA VAL A 12 19.67 8.50 -1.08
C VAL A 12 18.45 7.82 -1.68
N VAL A 13 17.98 6.72 -1.09
CA VAL A 13 16.91 5.92 -1.68
C VAL A 13 15.57 6.68 -1.63
N SER A 14 15.28 7.45 -0.58
CA SER A 14 14.00 8.19 -0.51
C SER A 14 13.94 9.32 -1.54
N SER A 15 15.06 10.00 -1.83
CA SER A 15 15.12 11.04 -2.85
C SER A 15 14.84 10.52 -4.26
N LEU A 16 15.15 9.25 -4.53
CA LEU A 16 15.00 8.63 -5.84
C LEU A 16 13.72 7.80 -5.96
N MET A 17 13.41 6.96 -4.97
CA MET A 17 12.36 5.93 -5.06
C MET A 17 11.00 6.42 -4.57
N ALA A 18 10.93 7.27 -3.54
CA ALA A 18 9.63 7.71 -3.02
C ALA A 18 8.79 8.46 -4.08
N PRO A 19 9.35 9.40 -4.88
CA PRO A 19 8.61 10.06 -5.95
C PRO A 19 8.15 9.08 -7.04
N VAL A 20 8.99 8.09 -7.37
CA VAL A 20 8.67 7.07 -8.38
C VAL A 20 7.51 6.19 -7.91
N ILE A 21 7.52 5.72 -6.66
CA ILE A 21 6.44 4.91 -6.07
C ILE A 21 5.11 5.67 -6.11
N VAL A 22 5.12 6.95 -5.72
CA VAL A 22 3.90 7.77 -5.70
C VAL A 22 3.38 8.03 -7.12
N THR A 23 4.28 8.38 -8.05
CA THR A 23 3.91 8.75 -9.42
C THR A 23 3.42 7.55 -10.22
N LEU A 24 4.19 6.46 -10.24
CA LEU A 24 3.80 5.24 -10.95
C LEU A 24 2.61 4.55 -10.28
N GLY A 25 2.52 4.61 -8.95
CA GLY A 25 1.33 4.16 -8.22
C GLY A 25 0.08 4.88 -8.72
N ALA A 26 0.11 6.22 -8.74
CA ALA A 26 -1.03 7.02 -9.20
C ALA A 26 -1.42 6.71 -10.66
N GLN A 27 -0.44 6.52 -11.56
CA GLN A 27 -0.68 6.10 -12.94
C GLN A 27 -1.34 4.73 -13.04
N ALA A 28 -0.95 3.79 -12.18
CA ALA A 28 -1.58 2.47 -12.05
C ALA A 28 -2.92 2.49 -11.30
N GLY A 29 -3.42 3.67 -10.90
CA GLY A 29 -4.65 3.83 -10.13
C GLY A 29 -4.53 3.48 -8.64
N LEU A 30 -3.31 3.30 -8.13
CA LEU A 30 -3.01 3.07 -6.72
C LEU A 30 -2.55 4.38 -6.07
N VAL A 31 -3.38 4.95 -5.21
CA VAL A 31 -3.01 6.13 -4.43
C VAL A 31 -2.16 5.69 -3.24
N VAL A 32 -0.85 5.92 -3.32
CA VAL A 32 0.08 5.64 -2.22
C VAL A 32 0.30 6.92 -1.40
N PRO A 33 -0.08 6.96 -0.11
CA PRO A 33 0.24 8.10 0.74
C PRO A 33 1.75 8.33 0.81
N LEU A 34 2.19 9.59 0.78
CA LEU A 34 3.62 9.92 0.79
C LEU A 34 4.35 9.29 1.99
N ILE A 35 3.75 9.32 3.17
CA ILE A 35 4.30 8.66 4.37
C ILE A 35 4.50 7.16 4.18
N ALA A 36 3.59 6.48 3.47
CA ALA A 36 3.71 5.06 3.17
C ALA A 36 4.91 4.80 2.25
N ALA A 37 5.12 5.64 1.22
CA ALA A 37 6.27 5.53 0.33
C ALA A 37 7.60 5.74 1.09
N HIS A 38 7.67 6.73 1.98
CA HIS A 38 8.87 6.95 2.81
C HIS A 38 9.12 5.80 3.79
N LEU A 39 8.09 5.28 4.47
CA LEU A 39 8.23 4.12 5.35
C LEU A 39 8.64 2.86 4.58
N PHE A 40 8.14 2.68 3.36
CA PHE A 40 8.53 1.57 2.48
C PHE A 40 10.01 1.61 2.16
N VAL A 41 10.50 2.76 1.71
CA VAL A 41 11.91 2.96 1.38
C VAL A 41 12.79 2.86 2.63
N PHE A 42 12.36 3.43 3.75
CA PHE A 42 13.05 3.33 5.03
C PHE A 42 13.19 1.88 5.50
N TYR A 43 12.12 1.09 5.38
CA TYR A 43 12.12 -0.31 5.75
C TYR A 43 13.13 -1.13 4.93
N PHE A 44 13.13 -0.98 3.60
CA PHE A 44 14.13 -1.64 2.76
C PHE A 44 15.53 -1.09 2.98
N GLY A 45 15.65 0.16 3.42
CA GLY A 45 16.92 0.74 3.84
C GLY A 45 17.52 0.05 5.08
N ILE A 46 16.68 -0.36 6.03
CA ILE A 46 17.09 -1.17 7.19
C ILE A 46 17.36 -2.62 6.77
N LEU A 47 16.47 -3.22 5.98
CA LEU A 47 16.62 -4.61 5.54
C LEU A 47 17.90 -4.80 4.71
N ALA A 48 18.30 -3.79 3.91
CA ALA A 48 19.55 -3.82 3.17
C ALA A 48 20.79 -3.94 4.08
N ASP A 49 20.75 -3.40 5.29
CA ASP A 49 21.84 -3.53 6.26
C ASP A 49 22.00 -4.97 6.78
N ASP A 50 20.92 -5.77 6.76
CA ASP A 50 20.95 -7.20 7.13
C ASP A 50 21.45 -8.11 5.99
N THR A 51 21.44 -7.63 4.73
CA THR A 51 21.82 -8.46 3.57
C THR A 51 23.32 -8.80 3.57
N PRO A 52 23.72 -10.07 3.42
CA PRO A 52 25.13 -10.41 3.19
C PRO A 52 25.62 -9.84 1.85
N PRO A 53 26.84 -9.28 1.77
CA PRO A 53 27.92 -9.31 2.76
C PRO A 53 27.95 -8.12 3.74
N VAL A 54 26.91 -7.29 3.83
CA VAL A 54 26.90 -6.06 4.63
C VAL A 54 26.67 -6.32 6.13
N GLY A 55 25.66 -7.14 6.46
CA GLY A 55 25.20 -7.57 7.80
C GLY A 55 26.09 -7.35 9.03
N LEU A 56 26.30 -6.10 9.50
CA LEU A 56 27.23 -5.78 10.61
C LEU A 56 26.91 -6.57 11.90
N ALA A 57 25.62 -6.72 12.21
CA ALA A 57 25.16 -7.50 13.35
C ALA A 57 25.57 -8.98 13.24
N ALA A 58 25.53 -9.56 12.04
CA ALA A 58 25.97 -10.92 11.80
C ALA A 58 27.49 -11.08 11.97
N PHE A 59 28.29 -10.08 11.59
CA PHE A 59 29.74 -10.08 11.87
C PHE A 59 30.02 -10.05 13.38
N ALA A 60 29.32 -9.21 14.12
CA ALA A 60 29.44 -9.15 15.58
C ALA A 60 29.02 -10.48 16.25
N ALA A 61 27.89 -11.06 15.81
CA ALA A 61 27.42 -12.36 16.30
C ALA A 61 28.39 -13.51 15.97
N ALA A 62 29.00 -13.49 14.78
CA ALA A 62 30.01 -14.46 14.37
C ALA A 62 31.29 -14.35 15.22
N ALA A 63 31.72 -13.13 15.58
CA ALA A 63 32.86 -12.91 16.46
C ALA A 63 32.65 -13.48 17.88
N ILE A 64 31.42 -13.38 18.41
CA ILE A 64 31.06 -13.93 19.73
C ILE A 64 30.94 -15.47 19.67
N SER A 65 30.28 -15.99 18.63
CA SER A 65 30.03 -17.43 18.46
C SER A 65 31.21 -18.21 17.87
N LYS A 66 32.28 -17.53 17.43
CA LYS A 66 33.41 -18.07 16.68
C LYS A 66 33.00 -18.77 15.37
N GLY A 67 31.90 -18.31 14.76
CA GLY A 67 31.39 -18.79 13.48
C GLY A 67 31.94 -18.03 12.27
N ASP A 68 31.62 -18.51 11.07
CA ASP A 68 31.90 -17.78 9.83
C ASP A 68 30.89 -16.62 9.67
N PRO A 69 31.36 -15.36 9.48
CA PRO A 69 30.47 -14.20 9.37
C PRO A 69 29.49 -14.26 8.21
N ILE A 70 29.90 -14.77 7.05
CA ILE A 70 29.05 -14.85 5.86
C ILE A 70 27.98 -15.91 6.06
N ARG A 71 28.32 -17.09 6.60
CA ARG A 71 27.32 -18.12 6.93
C ARG A 71 26.35 -17.66 8.01
N THR A 72 26.83 -16.93 9.01
CA THR A 72 25.98 -16.34 10.06
C THR A 72 25.02 -15.33 9.46
N GLY A 73 25.49 -14.45 8.58
CA GLY A 73 24.67 -13.47 7.88
C GLY A 73 23.64 -14.13 6.96
N LEU A 74 24.03 -15.15 6.18
CA LEU A 74 23.10 -15.90 5.34
C LEU A 74 21.99 -16.56 6.16
N GLN A 75 22.33 -17.16 7.30
CA GLN A 75 21.34 -17.79 8.16
C GLN A 75 20.39 -16.75 8.79
N GLY A 76 20.94 -15.63 9.28
CA GLY A 76 20.17 -14.52 9.84
C GLY A 76 19.20 -13.93 8.81
N PHE A 77 19.71 -13.58 7.64
CA PHE A 77 18.91 -13.05 6.54
C PHE A 77 17.84 -14.04 6.07
N MET A 78 18.14 -15.35 5.99
CA MET A 78 17.13 -16.36 5.66
C MET A 78 16.03 -16.47 6.73
N TYR A 79 16.28 -16.07 7.97
CA TYR A 79 15.23 -15.93 8.98
C TYR A 79 14.44 -14.63 8.80
N ASP A 80 15.13 -13.51 8.60
CA ASP A 80 14.50 -12.19 8.53
C ASP A 80 13.74 -11.92 7.23
N ILE A 81 14.15 -12.50 6.08
CA ILE A 81 13.53 -12.21 4.76
C ILE A 81 12.00 -12.40 4.71
N ARG A 82 11.43 -13.18 5.63
CA ARG A 82 9.96 -13.33 5.78
C ARG A 82 9.26 -12.03 6.19
N THR A 83 9.97 -11.12 6.85
CA THR A 83 9.44 -9.80 7.26
C THR A 83 9.38 -8.83 6.08
N ALA A 84 10.13 -9.09 4.99
CA ALA A 84 10.16 -8.25 3.78
C ALA A 84 8.81 -8.08 3.07
N ILE A 85 7.79 -8.88 3.42
CA ILE A 85 6.42 -8.68 2.92
C ILE A 85 5.72 -7.48 3.57
N LEU A 86 6.10 -7.10 4.79
CA LEU A 86 5.42 -6.09 5.60
C LEU A 86 5.26 -4.73 4.91
N PRO A 87 6.25 -4.20 4.18
CA PRO A 87 6.09 -2.96 3.42
C PRO A 87 5.00 -2.99 2.37
N PHE A 88 4.85 -4.13 1.69
CA PHE A 88 3.78 -4.31 0.72
C PHE A 88 2.41 -4.32 1.41
N LEU A 89 2.33 -4.85 2.63
CA LEU A 89 1.09 -4.89 3.39
C LEU A 89 0.54 -3.50 3.66
N PHE A 90 1.36 -2.58 4.17
CA PHE A 90 0.86 -1.25 4.49
C PHE A 90 0.70 -0.33 3.28
N ILE A 91 1.36 -0.63 2.14
CA ILE A 91 1.08 0.04 0.86
C ILE A 91 -0.33 -0.31 0.36
N PHE A 92 -0.70 -1.59 0.38
CA PHE A 92 -2.02 -2.03 -0.09
C PHE A 92 -3.11 -1.92 0.98
N ASN A 93 -2.74 -1.81 2.25
CA ASN A 93 -3.64 -1.60 3.37
C ASN A 93 -3.14 -0.49 4.31
N THR A 94 -3.44 0.76 3.95
CA THR A 94 -3.02 1.95 4.71
C THR A 94 -3.64 2.05 6.11
N GLU A 95 -4.64 1.22 6.43
CA GLU A 95 -5.20 1.11 7.79
C GLU A 95 -4.13 0.67 8.80
N LEU A 96 -3.10 -0.06 8.35
CA LEU A 96 -1.92 -0.40 9.17
C LEU A 96 -1.10 0.83 9.58
N LEU A 97 -1.20 1.91 8.82
CA LEU A 97 -0.60 3.22 9.13
C LEU A 97 -1.57 4.13 9.89
N MET A 98 -2.66 3.58 10.42
CA MET A 98 -3.75 4.30 11.07
C MET A 98 -4.51 5.27 10.14
N ILE A 99 -4.36 5.13 8.82
CA ILE A 99 -5.04 5.97 7.83
C ILE A 99 -6.40 5.36 7.51
N GLY A 100 -7.48 6.12 7.75
CA GLY A 100 -8.85 5.68 7.43
C GLY A 100 -9.49 4.79 8.50
N ILE A 101 -8.91 4.69 9.70
CA ILE A 101 -9.51 4.02 10.84
C ILE A 101 -10.70 4.82 11.36
N GLN A 102 -11.85 4.16 11.52
CA GLN A 102 -13.13 4.78 11.88
C GLN A 102 -13.45 4.67 13.38
N GLY A 103 -12.72 3.84 14.13
CA GLY A 103 -12.91 3.68 15.57
C GLY A 103 -12.06 2.55 16.18
N PRO A 104 -12.10 2.38 17.51
CA PRO A 104 -11.26 1.41 18.22
C PRO A 104 -11.49 -0.05 17.81
N LEU A 105 -12.75 -0.43 17.55
CA LEU A 105 -13.08 -1.80 17.10
C LEU A 105 -12.53 -2.08 15.71
N HIS A 106 -12.57 -1.11 14.81
CA HIS A 106 -11.96 -1.24 13.47
C HIS A 106 -10.45 -1.41 13.60
N LEU A 107 -9.78 -0.58 14.43
CA LEU A 107 -8.35 -0.70 14.69
C LEU A 107 -7.95 -2.07 15.22
N LEU A 108 -8.68 -2.57 16.24
CA LEU A 108 -8.42 -3.89 16.81
C LEU A 108 -8.56 -5.00 15.75
N GLY A 109 -9.60 -4.92 14.91
CA GLY A 109 -9.80 -5.84 13.80
C GLY A 109 -8.64 -5.83 12.81
N THR A 110 -8.16 -4.63 12.42
CA THR A 110 -7.00 -4.48 11.52
C THR A 110 -5.73 -5.07 12.12
N ILE A 111 -5.45 -4.82 13.41
CA ILE A 111 -4.27 -5.38 14.10
C ILE A 111 -4.34 -6.90 14.15
N VAL A 112 -5.47 -7.47 14.59
CA VAL A 112 -5.66 -8.92 14.69
C VAL A 112 -5.52 -9.58 13.32
N ALA A 113 -6.13 -9.01 12.28
CA ALA A 113 -6.00 -9.52 10.92
C ALA A 113 -4.56 -9.49 10.41
N ALA A 114 -3.82 -8.40 10.68
CA ALA A 114 -2.42 -8.26 10.28
C ALA A 114 -1.52 -9.28 10.97
N VAL A 115 -1.67 -9.44 12.29
CA VAL A 115 -0.90 -10.42 13.08
C VAL A 115 -1.19 -11.84 12.61
N LEU A 116 -2.46 -12.20 12.44
CA LEU A 116 -2.85 -13.52 11.95
C LEU A 116 -2.26 -13.80 10.56
N ALA A 117 -2.36 -12.83 9.65
CA ALA A 117 -1.87 -13.00 8.29
C ALA A 117 -0.34 -13.11 8.23
N MET A 118 0.39 -12.35 9.07
CA MET A 118 1.86 -12.49 9.21
C MET A 118 2.26 -13.85 9.78
N LEU A 119 1.56 -14.35 10.80
CA LEU A 119 1.81 -15.68 11.36
C LEU A 119 1.56 -16.79 10.33
N ILE A 120 0.48 -16.68 9.56
CA ILE A 120 0.14 -17.64 8.50
C ILE A 120 1.18 -17.59 7.38
N PHE A 121 1.62 -16.40 6.97
CA PHE A 121 2.68 -16.24 5.98
C PHE A 121 4.02 -16.84 6.43
N ALA A 122 4.40 -16.60 7.68
CA ALA A 122 5.60 -17.21 8.28
C ALA A 122 5.47 -18.74 8.31
N ALA A 123 4.33 -19.28 8.75
CA ALA A 123 4.07 -20.72 8.78
C ALA A 123 4.12 -21.36 7.37
N ALA A 124 3.57 -20.67 6.36
CA ALA A 124 3.57 -21.12 4.98
C ALA A 124 4.99 -21.23 4.41
N THR A 125 5.80 -20.18 4.62
CA THR A 125 7.20 -20.09 4.13
C THR A 125 8.17 -20.95 4.93
N GLN A 126 7.87 -21.27 6.20
CA GLN A 126 8.61 -22.26 7.00
C GLN A 126 8.23 -23.70 6.69
N GLY A 127 7.09 -23.93 6.01
CA GLY A 127 6.58 -25.28 5.73
C GLY A 127 6.10 -26.01 6.98
N TYR A 128 5.73 -25.26 8.03
CA TYR A 128 5.26 -25.83 9.30
C TYR A 128 4.24 -24.88 9.94
N PHE A 129 3.10 -25.43 10.37
CA PHE A 129 2.10 -24.68 11.14
C PHE A 129 1.70 -25.42 12.41
N VAL A 130 0.78 -26.38 12.33
CA VAL A 130 0.45 -27.29 13.44
C VAL A 130 1.23 -28.60 13.31
N ALA A 131 1.47 -29.02 12.07
CA ALA A 131 2.34 -30.12 11.67
C ALA A 131 3.15 -29.68 10.44
N LYS A 132 4.09 -30.52 10.00
CA LYS A 132 4.82 -30.30 8.74
C LYS A 132 3.83 -30.17 7.59
N SER A 133 3.84 -29.02 6.93
CA SER A 133 2.92 -28.68 5.85
C SER A 133 3.29 -29.47 4.59
N ARG A 134 2.26 -29.99 3.90
CA ARG A 134 2.43 -30.44 2.50
C ARG A 134 2.57 -29.21 1.59
N TYR A 135 3.16 -29.38 0.41
CA TYR A 135 3.30 -28.27 -0.55
C TYR A 135 1.97 -27.54 -0.81
N TRP A 136 0.88 -28.28 -1.04
CA TRP A 136 -0.44 -27.67 -1.24
C TRP A 136 -1.01 -26.97 0.00
N GLU A 137 -0.66 -27.42 1.22
CA GLU A 137 -1.05 -26.74 2.47
C GLU A 137 -0.28 -25.42 2.60
N SER A 138 1.01 -25.40 2.26
CA SER A 138 1.78 -24.15 2.19
C SER A 138 1.20 -23.20 1.15
N PHE A 139 0.82 -23.66 -0.04
CA PHE A 139 0.14 -22.82 -1.03
C PHE A 139 -1.21 -22.30 -0.52
N ALA A 140 -2.00 -23.15 0.16
CA ALA A 140 -3.25 -22.73 0.77
C ALA A 140 -3.02 -21.67 1.86
N LEU A 141 -2.01 -21.84 2.71
CA LEU A 141 -1.63 -20.84 3.73
C LEU A 141 -1.16 -19.53 3.10
N LEU A 142 -0.40 -19.56 2.01
CA LEU A 142 -0.04 -18.35 1.25
C LEU A 142 -1.27 -17.64 0.68
N LEU A 143 -2.23 -18.41 0.13
CA LEU A 143 -3.49 -17.87 -0.39
C LEU A 143 -4.35 -17.25 0.72
N ILE A 144 -4.40 -17.89 1.89
CA ILE A 144 -5.08 -17.35 3.08
C ILE A 144 -4.41 -16.04 3.52
N ALA A 145 -3.08 -16.03 3.65
CA ALA A 145 -2.34 -14.83 4.03
C ALA A 145 -2.62 -13.68 3.05
N PHE A 146 -2.52 -13.94 1.73
CA PHE A 146 -2.86 -12.96 0.69
C PHE A 146 -4.29 -12.43 0.80
N THR A 147 -5.26 -13.32 1.06
CA THR A 147 -6.68 -12.94 1.22
C THR A 147 -6.92 -12.08 2.45
N LEU A 148 -6.23 -12.35 3.56
CA LEU A 148 -6.33 -11.51 4.76
C LEU A 148 -5.61 -10.16 4.57
N PHE A 149 -4.50 -10.13 3.83
CA PHE A 149 -3.73 -8.93 3.55
C PHE A 149 -4.44 -7.98 2.58
N ARG A 150 -4.96 -8.51 1.47
CA ARG A 150 -5.59 -7.73 0.40
C ARG A 150 -6.96 -8.32 0.04
N PRO A 151 -7.93 -8.31 0.96
CA PRO A 151 -9.27 -8.83 0.68
C PRO A 151 -9.98 -8.03 -0.43
N GLY A 152 -9.58 -6.76 -0.60
CA GLY A 152 -10.06 -5.89 -1.68
C GLY A 152 -9.77 -6.45 -3.07
N TYR A 153 -8.69 -7.22 -3.26
CA TYR A 153 -8.37 -7.80 -4.57
C TYR A 153 -9.51 -8.67 -5.12
N TRP A 154 -10.08 -9.51 -4.26
CA TRP A 154 -11.21 -10.37 -4.64
C TRP A 154 -12.50 -9.58 -4.85
N MET A 155 -12.72 -8.52 -4.05
CA MET A 155 -13.84 -7.61 -4.28
C MET A 155 -13.71 -6.86 -5.61
N ASP A 156 -12.50 -6.45 -5.99
CA ASP A 156 -12.24 -5.72 -7.24
C ASP A 156 -12.56 -6.58 -8.48
N MET A 157 -12.48 -7.92 -8.36
CA MET A 157 -12.89 -8.85 -9.42
C MET A 157 -14.41 -8.95 -9.58
N LEU A 158 -15.17 -8.70 -8.51
CA LEU A 158 -16.64 -8.81 -8.49
C LEU A 158 -17.32 -7.46 -8.71
N TYR A 159 -16.75 -6.39 -8.17
CA TYR A 159 -17.28 -5.03 -8.19
C TYR A 159 -16.17 -4.05 -8.57
N ALA A 160 -16.45 -3.15 -9.52
CA ALA A 160 -15.51 -2.10 -9.87
C ALA A 160 -15.17 -1.24 -8.63
N PRO A 161 -13.89 -0.98 -8.33
CA PRO A 161 -13.50 -0.22 -7.14
C PRO A 161 -13.89 1.25 -7.20
N THR A 162 -14.05 1.79 -8.41
CA THR A 162 -14.32 3.20 -8.65
C THR A 162 -15.33 3.41 -9.76
N VAL A 163 -16.11 4.48 -9.64
CA VAL A 163 -17.04 4.98 -10.66
C VAL A 163 -16.51 6.30 -11.18
N ASP A 164 -16.34 6.40 -12.50
CA ASP A 164 -15.93 7.63 -13.16
C ASP A 164 -17.18 8.49 -13.45
N LYS A 165 -17.14 9.76 -13.04
CA LYS A 165 -18.13 10.78 -13.36
C LYS A 165 -17.54 11.82 -14.33
N PRO A 166 -18.39 12.58 -15.07
CA PRO A 166 -17.93 13.68 -15.91
C PRO A 166 -17.11 14.70 -15.11
N GLY A 167 -16.09 15.29 -15.75
CA GLY A 167 -15.25 16.34 -15.16
C GLY A 167 -16.00 17.55 -14.61
N THR A 168 -17.14 17.88 -15.23
CA THR A 168 -18.04 18.96 -14.84
C THR A 168 -18.62 18.81 -13.44
N GLU A 169 -18.70 17.59 -12.91
CA GLU A 169 -19.15 17.33 -11.55
C GLU A 169 -18.05 17.51 -10.48
N ILE A 170 -16.82 17.94 -10.84
CA ILE A 170 -15.72 18.03 -9.88
C ILE A 170 -16.04 18.87 -8.65
N LEU A 171 -16.73 20.00 -8.81
CA LEU A 171 -17.10 20.86 -7.68
C LEU A 171 -18.12 20.18 -6.78
N ARG A 172 -19.07 19.44 -7.34
CA ARG A 172 -20.06 18.70 -6.57
C ARG A 172 -19.43 17.51 -5.84
N VAL A 173 -18.51 16.82 -6.51
CA VAL A 173 -17.76 15.69 -5.93
C VAL A 173 -16.84 16.18 -4.82
N SER A 174 -16.13 17.29 -5.05
CA SER A 174 -15.23 17.86 -4.06
C SER A 174 -15.97 18.31 -2.81
N GLU A 175 -17.23 18.76 -2.91
CA GLU A 175 -18.08 19.09 -1.77
C GLU A 175 -18.50 17.84 -0.97
N ALA A 176 -18.86 16.75 -1.65
CA ALA A 176 -19.35 15.52 -1.01
C ALA A 176 -18.27 14.70 -0.28
N LEU A 177 -16.98 14.92 -0.57
CA LEU A 177 -15.89 14.16 0.05
C LEU A 177 -15.69 14.52 1.54
N PRO A 178 -15.44 13.55 2.44
CA PRO A 178 -15.14 13.86 3.83
C PRO A 178 -13.79 14.60 3.98
N LYS A 179 -13.52 15.16 5.17
CA LYS A 179 -12.20 15.74 5.50
C LYS A 179 -11.11 14.68 5.31
N GLY A 180 -10.04 15.00 4.58
CA GLY A 180 -8.96 14.06 4.26
C GLY A 180 -9.33 13.01 3.21
N GLY A 181 -10.51 13.10 2.60
CA GLY A 181 -10.85 12.30 1.41
C GLY A 181 -9.91 12.62 0.25
N MET A 182 -9.64 11.65 -0.61
CA MET A 182 -8.77 11.85 -1.77
C MET A 182 -9.65 12.20 -2.98
N LEU A 183 -9.47 13.39 -3.54
CA LEU A 183 -10.09 13.78 -4.80
C LEU A 183 -9.21 13.29 -5.95
N THR A 184 -9.73 12.35 -6.74
CA THR A 184 -9.02 11.76 -7.88
C THR A 184 -9.71 12.17 -9.17
N PHE A 185 -8.96 12.71 -10.13
CA PHE A 185 -9.49 13.16 -11.41
C PHE A 185 -8.45 13.00 -12.52
N ARG A 186 -8.90 12.79 -13.75
CA ARG A 186 -8.05 12.68 -14.94
C ARG A 186 -7.99 14.03 -15.63
N VAL A 187 -6.78 14.54 -15.84
CA VAL A 187 -6.50 15.79 -16.55
C VAL A 187 -5.83 15.49 -17.89
N SER A 188 -6.11 16.32 -18.88
CA SER A 188 -5.43 16.30 -20.17
C SER A 188 -5.19 17.70 -20.71
N GLY A 189 -4.02 17.95 -21.27
CA GLY A 189 -3.63 19.24 -21.86
C GLY A 189 -2.15 19.27 -22.24
N VAL A 190 -1.69 20.41 -22.76
CA VAL A 190 -0.29 20.65 -23.11
C VAL A 190 0.36 21.42 -21.98
N ASN A 191 1.42 20.88 -21.37
CA ASN A 191 2.11 21.56 -20.27
C ASN A 191 2.94 22.76 -20.76
N VAL A 192 3.51 23.54 -19.83
CA VAL A 192 4.41 24.67 -20.17
C VAL A 192 5.61 24.25 -21.05
N ASP A 193 6.06 23.00 -20.96
CA ASP A 193 7.20 22.47 -21.74
C ASP A 193 6.80 22.07 -23.19
N GLY A 194 5.50 22.07 -23.51
CA GLY A 194 4.97 21.72 -24.83
C GLY A 194 4.65 20.22 -25.01
N ASP A 195 4.71 19.42 -23.95
CA ASP A 195 4.38 18.00 -23.97
C ASP A 195 2.88 17.76 -23.73
N ASP A 196 2.31 16.81 -24.48
CA ASP A 196 0.95 16.31 -24.24
C ASP A 196 0.92 15.50 -22.93
N VAL A 197 0.18 16.00 -21.95
CA VAL A 197 -0.02 15.36 -20.67
C VAL A 197 -1.43 14.77 -20.62
N ASP A 198 -1.51 13.48 -20.30
CA ASP A 198 -2.76 12.80 -19.92
C ASP A 198 -2.46 11.92 -18.70
N LYS A 199 -2.99 12.33 -17.54
CA LYS A 199 -2.70 11.63 -16.28
C LYS A 199 -3.82 11.73 -15.26
N LEU A 200 -3.77 10.80 -14.31
CA LEU A 200 -4.61 10.80 -13.11
C LEU A 200 -3.92 11.61 -12.00
N VAL A 201 -4.61 12.61 -11.48
CA VAL A 201 -4.17 13.42 -10.34
C VAL A 201 -4.99 13.04 -9.12
N THR A 202 -4.34 12.94 -7.96
CA THR A 202 -5.02 12.70 -6.68
C THR A 202 -4.53 13.69 -5.64
N LEU A 203 -5.47 14.43 -5.03
CA LEU A 203 -5.19 15.47 -4.06
C LEU A 203 -5.98 15.24 -2.76
N PRO A 204 -5.36 15.43 -1.57
CA PRO A 204 -6.04 15.28 -0.29
C PRO A 204 -6.94 16.48 -0.01
N MET A 205 -8.22 16.24 0.22
CA MET A 205 -9.20 17.27 0.49
C MET A 205 -9.05 17.85 1.90
N GLY A 206 -9.08 19.18 1.99
CA GLY A 206 -9.09 19.92 3.24
C GLY A 206 -10.40 19.78 4.04
N ALA A 207 -10.64 20.73 4.93
CA ALA A 207 -11.87 20.79 5.72
C ALA A 207 -13.12 20.86 4.82
N PRO A 208 -14.30 20.40 5.30
CA PRO A 208 -15.55 20.53 4.57
C PRO A 208 -15.87 22.02 4.34
N ALA A 209 -16.12 22.37 3.09
CA ALA A 209 -16.52 23.69 2.61
C ALA A 209 -17.22 23.51 1.25
N LYS A 210 -17.66 24.60 0.60
CA LYS A 210 -18.22 24.53 -0.75
C LYS A 210 -17.20 24.00 -1.74
N GLY A 211 -17.67 23.31 -2.78
CA GLY A 211 -16.81 22.64 -3.75
C GLY A 211 -15.72 23.53 -4.37
N ALA A 212 -16.07 24.76 -4.75
CA ALA A 212 -15.15 25.75 -5.31
C ALA A 212 -14.05 26.14 -4.30
N ASP A 213 -14.42 26.50 -3.07
CA ASP A 213 -13.47 26.89 -2.02
C ASP A 213 -12.50 25.76 -1.69
N ARG A 214 -12.97 24.51 -1.69
CA ARG A 214 -12.11 23.35 -1.42
C ARG A 214 -11.12 23.09 -2.54
N VAL A 215 -11.54 23.26 -3.80
CA VAL A 215 -10.67 23.08 -4.97
C VAL A 215 -9.65 24.24 -5.05
N ALA A 216 -10.10 25.47 -4.75
CA ALA A 216 -9.21 26.63 -4.60
C ALA A 216 -8.19 26.45 -3.47
N ALA A 217 -8.56 25.80 -2.36
CA ALA A 217 -7.64 25.47 -1.28
C ALA A 217 -6.56 24.44 -1.67
N LEU A 218 -6.79 23.63 -2.72
CA LEU A 218 -5.76 22.79 -3.34
C LEU A 218 -4.81 23.60 -4.24
N GLY A 219 -5.15 24.87 -4.49
CA GLY A 219 -4.47 25.83 -5.33
C GLY A 219 -4.80 25.69 -6.80
N MET A 220 -6.03 25.32 -7.14
CA MET A 220 -6.53 25.34 -8.51
C MET A 220 -7.95 25.93 -8.56
N GLU A 221 -8.26 26.70 -9.59
CA GLU A 221 -9.60 27.19 -9.87
C GLU A 221 -10.13 26.49 -11.11
N VAL A 222 -11.39 26.06 -11.06
CA VAL A 222 -12.01 25.30 -12.15
C VAL A 222 -13.22 26.06 -12.65
N ARG A 223 -13.24 26.32 -13.96
CA ARG A 223 -14.39 26.87 -14.67
C ARG A 223 -15.06 25.74 -15.46
N VAL A 224 -16.38 25.67 -15.37
CA VAL A 224 -17.17 24.77 -16.22
C VAL A 224 -17.76 25.62 -17.34
N ASP A 225 -17.32 25.37 -18.57
CA ASP A 225 -17.78 26.08 -19.77
C ASP A 225 -18.05 25.09 -20.91
N GLY A 226 -19.16 25.28 -21.65
CA GLY A 226 -19.52 24.44 -22.79
C GLY A 226 -19.65 22.93 -22.49
N GLY A 227 -19.89 22.53 -21.24
CA GLY A 227 -19.93 21.12 -20.82
C GLY A 227 -18.57 20.48 -20.54
N LYS A 228 -17.50 21.29 -20.50
CA LYS A 228 -16.15 20.90 -20.12
C LYS A 228 -15.75 21.55 -18.80
N ALA A 229 -14.92 20.88 -18.01
CA ALA A 229 -14.29 21.46 -16.83
C ALA A 229 -12.84 21.81 -17.17
N ILE A 230 -12.50 23.09 -17.12
CA ILE A 230 -11.18 23.62 -17.48
C ILE A 230 -10.55 24.24 -16.24
N ILE A 231 -9.26 24.02 -16.05
CA ILE A 231 -8.48 24.64 -14.98
C ILE A 231 -8.11 26.06 -15.41
N ASP A 232 -8.72 27.04 -14.74
CA ASP A 232 -8.60 28.46 -15.09
C ASP A 232 -7.43 29.15 -14.38
N ASN A 233 -6.96 28.56 -13.27
CA ASN A 233 -5.79 29.07 -12.55
C ASN A 233 -5.16 27.96 -11.71
N VAL A 234 -3.84 28.01 -11.56
CA VAL A 234 -3.07 27.14 -10.64
C VAL A 234 -2.13 28.01 -9.81
N GLY A 235 -2.32 28.00 -8.50
CA GLY A 235 -1.49 28.75 -7.56
C GLY A 235 -0.06 28.21 -7.49
N PHE A 236 0.92 29.11 -7.48
CA PHE A 236 2.33 28.75 -7.36
C PHE A 236 2.63 28.08 -6.00
N GLY A 237 3.44 27.02 -6.01
CA GLY A 237 3.80 26.21 -4.84
C GLY A 237 2.67 25.33 -4.28
N SER A 238 1.50 25.32 -4.93
CA SER A 238 0.31 24.61 -4.46
C SER A 238 0.41 23.09 -4.57
N ALA A 239 -0.54 22.39 -3.93
CA ALA A 239 -0.65 20.94 -4.06
C ALA A 239 -1.00 20.53 -5.49
N ALA A 240 -1.87 21.28 -6.16
CA ALA A 240 -2.21 21.08 -7.57
C ALA A 240 -0.98 21.24 -8.48
N GLN A 241 -0.22 22.34 -8.33
CA GLN A 241 0.99 22.55 -9.14
C GLN A 241 2.04 21.45 -8.90
N LYS A 242 2.25 21.04 -7.64
CA LYS A 242 3.19 19.95 -7.29
C LYS A 242 2.75 18.59 -7.84
N ALA A 243 1.45 18.37 -8.04
CA ALA A 243 0.94 17.21 -8.75
C ALA A 243 1.06 17.33 -10.29
N GLY A 244 1.60 18.46 -10.77
CA GLY A 244 1.77 18.81 -12.17
C GLY A 244 0.43 19.08 -12.87
N VAL A 245 -0.53 19.66 -12.16
CA VAL A 245 -1.70 20.30 -12.75
C VAL A 245 -1.26 21.64 -13.32
N ASP A 246 -1.68 21.95 -14.54
CA ASP A 246 -1.32 23.18 -15.23
C ASP A 246 -2.56 23.97 -15.64
N LEU A 247 -2.33 25.23 -16.01
CA LEU A 247 -3.36 26.10 -16.60
C LEU A 247 -3.89 25.48 -17.90
N ASP A 248 -5.16 25.73 -18.21
CA ASP A 248 -5.86 25.28 -19.42
C ASP A 248 -6.02 23.77 -19.58
N PHE A 249 -5.63 22.97 -18.59
CA PHE A 249 -5.89 21.54 -18.59
C PHE A 249 -7.39 21.25 -18.49
N GLU A 250 -7.87 20.33 -19.32
CA GLU A 250 -9.23 19.82 -19.28
C GLU A 250 -9.32 18.68 -18.26
N ILE A 251 -10.27 18.79 -17.33
CA ILE A 251 -10.62 17.71 -16.43
C ILE A 251 -11.63 16.82 -17.14
N LEU A 252 -11.18 15.65 -17.60
CA LEU A 252 -12.00 14.73 -18.38
C LEU A 252 -13.00 13.97 -17.49
N LYS A 253 -12.52 13.46 -16.35
CA LYS A 253 -13.29 12.58 -15.46
C LYS A 253 -12.90 12.78 -14.01
N VAL A 254 -13.87 12.62 -13.12
CA VAL A 254 -13.65 12.60 -11.66
C VAL A 254 -13.99 11.21 -11.16
N ARG A 255 -13.05 10.59 -10.46
CA ARG A 255 -13.14 9.21 -9.99
C ARG A 255 -13.60 9.17 -8.54
N LEU A 256 -14.72 8.48 -8.30
CA LEU A 256 -15.29 8.26 -6.99
C LEU A 256 -15.08 6.81 -6.54
N LYS A 257 -15.01 6.56 -5.24
CA LYS A 257 -15.12 5.20 -4.70
C LYS A 257 -16.53 4.67 -4.97
N ALA A 258 -16.62 3.47 -5.53
CA ALA A 258 -17.90 2.81 -5.76
C ALA A 258 -18.55 2.40 -4.42
N ASP A 259 -19.87 2.46 -4.37
CA ASP A 259 -20.62 1.84 -3.27
C ASP A 259 -20.55 0.31 -3.42
N ARG A 260 -20.00 -0.37 -2.42
CA ARG A 260 -19.74 -1.81 -2.49
C ARG A 260 -19.74 -2.46 -1.11
N PRO A 261 -20.04 -3.77 -1.04
CA PRO A 261 -19.95 -4.52 0.20
C PRO A 261 -18.57 -4.41 0.87
N ALA A 262 -18.55 -4.60 2.19
CA ALA A 262 -17.33 -4.56 2.97
C ALA A 262 -16.29 -5.58 2.46
N LYS A 263 -15.08 -5.12 2.14
CA LYS A 263 -13.97 -5.99 1.68
C LYS A 263 -13.70 -7.15 2.64
N GLN A 264 -13.93 -6.95 3.94
CA GLN A 264 -13.71 -7.91 5.02
C GLN A 264 -14.57 -9.19 4.88
N LEU A 265 -15.58 -9.22 4.01
CA LEU A 265 -16.35 -10.44 3.71
C LEU A 265 -15.44 -11.59 3.26
N PHE A 266 -14.34 -11.30 2.56
CA PHE A 266 -13.37 -12.32 2.14
C PHE A 266 -12.53 -12.90 3.30
N TYR A 267 -12.61 -12.35 4.51
CA TYR A 267 -12.03 -13.00 5.68
C TYR A 267 -12.75 -14.31 6.03
N ILE A 268 -14.06 -14.40 5.76
CA ILE A 268 -14.85 -15.59 6.06
C ILE A 268 -14.34 -16.83 5.29
N PRO A 269 -14.24 -16.82 3.94
CA PRO A 269 -13.70 -17.97 3.21
C PRO A 269 -12.22 -18.22 3.54
N GLY A 270 -11.43 -17.17 3.79
CA GLY A 270 -10.02 -17.32 4.19
C GLY A 270 -9.86 -18.05 5.52
N LEU A 271 -10.63 -17.67 6.55
CA LEU A 271 -10.62 -18.31 7.86
C LEU A 271 -11.24 -19.71 7.83
N ALA A 272 -12.26 -19.95 7.00
CA ALA A 272 -12.82 -21.28 6.80
C ALA A 272 -11.78 -22.24 6.19
N LEU A 273 -11.04 -21.79 5.18
CA LEU A 273 -9.95 -22.57 4.58
C LEU A 273 -8.83 -22.82 5.60
N LEU A 274 -8.48 -21.82 6.42
CA LEU A 274 -7.52 -22.00 7.51
C LEU A 274 -7.97 -23.07 8.50
N GLY A 275 -9.25 -23.05 8.90
CA GLY A 275 -9.84 -24.06 9.78
C GLY A 275 -9.73 -25.48 9.20
N LEU A 276 -9.95 -25.63 7.90
CA LEU A 276 -9.78 -26.89 7.18
C LEU A 276 -8.33 -27.37 7.19
N VAL A 277 -7.36 -26.48 6.92
CA VAL A 277 -5.92 -26.82 6.99
C VAL A 277 -5.53 -27.25 8.40
N VAL A 278 -5.96 -26.51 9.42
CA VAL A 278 -5.72 -26.84 10.84
C VAL A 278 -6.29 -28.21 11.19
N MET A 279 -7.52 -28.51 10.78
CA MET A 279 -8.15 -29.80 11.03
C MET A 279 -7.34 -30.95 10.40
N LEU A 280 -6.92 -30.79 9.14
CA LEU A 280 -6.15 -31.80 8.41
C LEU A 280 -4.75 -32.00 9.00
N GLN A 281 -4.10 -30.95 9.49
CA GLN A 281 -2.81 -31.05 10.17
C GLN A 281 -2.93 -31.65 11.57
N ARG A 282 -3.96 -31.29 12.34
CA ARG A 282 -4.21 -31.87 13.67
C ARG A 282 -4.43 -33.38 13.61
N ARG A 283 -5.30 -33.85 12.69
CA ARG A 283 -5.53 -35.29 12.48
C ARG A 283 -4.23 -36.05 12.21
N ARG A 284 -3.31 -35.46 11.46
CA ARG A 284 -2.01 -36.05 11.13
C ARG A 284 -1.04 -36.05 12.31
N ARG A 285 -1.01 -34.97 13.09
CA ARG A 285 -0.19 -34.88 14.29
C ARG A 285 -0.60 -35.95 15.31
N THR A 286 -1.91 -36.15 15.53
CA THR A 286 -2.42 -37.19 16.43
C THR A 286 -2.08 -38.59 15.94
N ALA A 287 -2.15 -38.85 14.63
CA ALA A 287 -1.76 -40.13 14.06
C ALA A 287 -0.26 -40.45 14.25
N ILE A 288 0.62 -39.42 14.21
CA ILE A 288 2.07 -39.58 14.45
C ILE A 288 2.38 -39.76 15.94
N GLN A 289 1.62 -39.12 16.84
CA GLN A 289 1.83 -39.22 18.29
C GLN A 289 1.24 -40.49 18.92
N GLY A 290 0.35 -41.18 18.22
CA GLY A 290 -0.27 -42.44 18.67
C GLY A 290 0.36 -43.71 18.10
N ALA A 291 1.39 -43.58 17.26
CA ALA A 291 2.19 -44.68 16.70
C ALA A 291 3.56 -44.72 17.39
#